data_AF-A0A357I6N9-F1
#
_entry.id   AF-A0A357I6N9-F1
#
_cell.length_a   1.000
_cell.length_b   1.000
_cell.length_c   1.000
_cell.angle_alpha   90.00
_cell.angle_beta   90.00
_cell.angle_gamma   90.00
#
_symmetry.space_group_name_H-M   'P 1'
#
loop_
_entity.id
_entity.type
_entity.pdbx_description
1 polymer ?
#
loop_
_entity_poly.entity_id
_entity_poly.type
_entity_poly.pdbx_seq_one_letter_code
_entity_poly.pdbx_strand_id
1 'polypeptide(L)'
;MKVFYAIVCAAMIFSATGCQSVYYASMEKLGIEKRELMVDRVEDARDEQEEAKETFADALEAFTAVTEYQGGDLEAVYSKINAAYEDSLKAAERVSKRIDKVESVAEALFAEWEQELESYQSASLRSSSQRSLRETRASYNGMVTKMRKAEASMAPVVELFQDQVLYLKHNLNARAIAALDVEVVKIQEEVASLVKEMEASIDEANAFMSRL
;
A
#
# COMPACT_ATOMS: atom_id res chain seq x y z
N MET A 1 -59.54 -46.98 -8.72
CA MET A 1 -58.60 -46.65 -7.62
C MET A 1 -57.15 -47.16 -7.81
N LYS A 2 -56.73 -47.62 -8.99
CA LYS A 2 -55.32 -48.03 -9.25
C LYS A 2 -54.52 -47.08 -10.14
N VAL A 3 -55.16 -46.09 -10.77
CA VAL A 3 -54.52 -45.14 -11.71
C VAL A 3 -54.04 -43.85 -11.00
N PHE A 4 -54.58 -43.53 -9.82
CA PHE A 4 -54.22 -42.30 -9.09
C PHE A 4 -52.86 -42.39 -8.38
N TYR A 5 -52.43 -43.59 -7.98
CA TYR A 5 -51.14 -43.81 -7.32
C TYR A 5 -49.94 -43.72 -8.27
N ALA A 6 -50.16 -43.88 -9.58
CA ALA A 6 -49.10 -43.78 -10.58
C ALA A 6 -48.69 -42.32 -10.87
N ILE A 7 -49.57 -41.34 -10.61
CA ILE A 7 -49.29 -39.92 -10.87
C ILE A 7 -48.53 -39.28 -9.68
N VAL A 8 -48.73 -39.77 -8.46
CA VAL A 8 -48.04 -39.26 -7.27
C VAL A 8 -46.59 -39.74 -7.17
N CYS A 9 -46.25 -40.90 -7.77
CA CYS A 9 -44.88 -41.41 -7.80
C CYS A 9 -44.01 -40.77 -8.90
N ALA A 10 -44.61 -40.11 -9.90
CA ALA A 10 -43.87 -39.47 -10.99
C ALA A 10 -43.42 -38.04 -10.69
N ALA A 11 -43.94 -37.41 -9.62
CA ALA A 11 -43.61 -36.04 -9.24
C ALA A 11 -42.42 -35.93 -8.26
N MET A 12 -41.87 -37.05 -7.79
CA MET A 12 -40.82 -37.08 -6.76
C MET A 12 -39.40 -37.37 -7.30
N ILE A 13 -39.20 -37.26 -8.62
CA ILE A 13 -37.89 -37.49 -9.28
C ILE A 13 -37.25 -36.18 -9.78
N PHE A 14 -37.93 -35.03 -9.66
CA PHE A 14 -37.42 -33.76 -10.20
C PHE A 14 -36.60 -32.88 -9.23
N SER A 15 -36.23 -33.39 -8.05
CA SER A 15 -35.59 -32.57 -6.99
C SER A 15 -34.06 -32.71 -6.88
N ALA A 16 -33.37 -33.40 -7.79
CA ALA A 16 -31.96 -33.78 -7.59
C ALA A 16 -30.97 -33.29 -8.67
N THR A 17 -31.24 -32.20 -9.39
CA THR A 17 -30.31 -31.65 -10.41
C THR A 17 -29.78 -30.25 -10.09
N GLY A 18 -29.81 -29.81 -8.83
CA GLY A 18 -29.45 -28.45 -8.43
C GLY A 18 -28.22 -28.26 -7.53
N CYS A 19 -27.49 -29.30 -7.14
CA CYS A 19 -26.41 -29.17 -6.12
C CYS A 19 -24.97 -29.20 -6.67
N GLN A 20 -24.75 -29.33 -7.98
CA GLN A 20 -23.39 -29.25 -8.52
C GLN A 20 -22.98 -27.80 -8.87
N SER A 21 -23.93 -26.92 -9.20
CA SER A 21 -23.59 -25.55 -9.62
C SER A 21 -23.08 -24.66 -8.47
N VAL A 22 -23.50 -24.89 -7.23
CA VAL A 22 -23.02 -24.12 -6.07
C VAL A 22 -21.59 -24.51 -5.69
N TYR A 23 -21.23 -25.79 -5.83
CA TYR A 23 -19.88 -26.26 -5.51
C TYR A 23 -18.82 -25.73 -6.49
N TYR A 24 -19.20 -25.52 -7.76
CA TYR A 24 -18.33 -24.88 -8.75
C TYR A 24 -18.40 -23.34 -8.71
N ALA A 25 -19.55 -22.73 -8.42
CA ALA A 25 -19.66 -21.26 -8.36
C ALA A 25 -18.96 -20.61 -7.16
N SER A 26 -18.75 -21.34 -6.06
CA SER A 26 -17.87 -20.89 -4.97
C SER A 26 -16.40 -21.10 -5.30
N MET A 27 -16.01 -22.22 -5.96
CA MET A 27 -14.63 -22.45 -6.40
C MET A 27 -14.18 -21.53 -7.54
N GLU A 28 -15.08 -21.16 -8.45
CA GLU A 28 -14.78 -20.30 -9.61
C GLU A 28 -14.56 -18.83 -9.22
N LYS A 29 -15.00 -18.43 -8.02
CA LYS A 29 -14.77 -17.10 -7.43
C LYS A 29 -13.50 -17.02 -6.59
N LEU A 30 -13.09 -18.14 -6.00
CA LEU A 30 -11.90 -18.19 -5.15
C LEU A 30 -10.65 -18.12 -6.04
N GLY A 31 -9.65 -17.32 -5.64
CA GLY A 31 -8.45 -17.00 -6.45
C GLY A 31 -8.61 -15.81 -7.40
N ILE A 32 -9.68 -15.71 -8.21
CA ILE A 32 -9.92 -14.53 -9.08
C ILE A 32 -10.19 -13.29 -8.23
N GLU A 33 -11.09 -13.41 -7.24
CA GLU A 33 -11.39 -12.31 -6.32
C GLU A 33 -10.13 -11.85 -5.54
N LYS A 34 -9.20 -12.76 -5.22
CA LYS A 34 -7.96 -12.40 -4.53
C LYS A 34 -6.92 -11.74 -5.45
N ARG A 35 -6.88 -12.09 -6.73
CA ARG A 35 -6.05 -11.40 -7.71
C ARG A 35 -6.55 -9.98 -7.99
N GLU A 36 -7.86 -9.82 -8.17
CA GLU A 36 -8.47 -8.48 -8.32
C GLU A 36 -8.23 -7.65 -7.05
N LEU A 37 -8.46 -8.22 -5.87
CA LEU A 37 -8.16 -7.57 -4.60
C LEU A 37 -6.68 -7.20 -4.48
N MET A 38 -5.75 -8.02 -4.99
CA MET A 38 -4.32 -7.71 -4.99
C MET A 38 -4.02 -6.48 -5.84
N VAL A 39 -4.63 -6.35 -7.02
CA VAL A 39 -4.51 -5.13 -7.84
C VAL A 39 -5.00 -3.92 -7.06
N ASP A 40 -6.21 -4.00 -6.48
CA ASP A 40 -6.80 -2.90 -5.71
C ASP A 40 -5.89 -2.47 -4.55
N ARG A 41 -5.27 -3.42 -3.82
CA ARG A 41 -4.38 -3.08 -2.70
C ARG A 41 -3.08 -2.45 -3.16
N VAL A 42 -2.53 -2.87 -4.30
CA VAL A 42 -1.31 -2.29 -4.85
C VAL A 42 -1.59 -0.88 -5.39
N GLU A 43 -2.72 -0.67 -6.05
CA GLU A 43 -3.22 0.63 -6.46
C GLU A 43 -3.39 1.58 -5.27
N ASP A 44 -4.10 1.15 -4.23
CA ASP A 44 -4.26 1.91 -2.98
C ASP A 44 -2.91 2.28 -2.33
N ALA A 45 -1.92 1.38 -2.38
CA ALA A 45 -0.60 1.63 -1.81
C ALA A 45 0.24 2.59 -2.66
N ARG A 46 0.13 2.49 -3.99
CA ARG A 46 0.75 3.43 -4.93
C ARG A 46 0.20 4.84 -4.72
N ASP A 47 -1.13 4.99 -4.68
CA ASP A 47 -1.77 6.29 -4.53
C ASP A 47 -1.40 6.95 -3.21
N GLU A 48 -1.35 6.18 -2.12
CA GLU A 48 -0.88 6.68 -0.83
C GLU A 48 0.60 7.12 -0.86
N GLN A 49 1.45 6.44 -1.64
CA GLN A 49 2.84 6.89 -1.85
C GLN A 49 2.91 8.18 -2.67
N GLU A 50 2.03 8.38 -3.65
CA GLU A 50 1.91 9.64 -4.39
C GLU A 50 1.48 10.79 -3.47
N GLU A 51 0.43 10.59 -2.67
CA GLU A 51 -0.04 11.59 -1.68
C GLU A 51 1.02 11.90 -0.63
N ALA A 52 1.74 10.88 -0.15
CA ALA A 52 2.82 11.08 0.82
C ALA A 52 3.96 11.89 0.20
N LYS A 53 4.34 11.63 -1.05
CA LYS A 53 5.37 12.40 -1.77
C LYS A 53 5.03 13.89 -1.80
N GLU A 54 3.78 14.23 -2.12
CA GLU A 54 3.28 15.61 -2.10
C GLU A 54 3.32 16.20 -0.68
N THR A 55 2.85 15.45 0.32
CA THR A 55 2.87 15.88 1.73
C THR A 55 4.27 16.24 2.22
N PHE A 56 5.28 15.42 1.89
CA PHE A 56 6.67 15.69 2.27
C PHE A 56 7.28 16.87 1.51
N ALA A 57 6.89 17.08 0.25
CA ALA A 57 7.30 18.25 -0.53
C ALA A 57 6.70 19.55 0.04
N ASP A 58 5.42 19.54 0.37
CA ASP A 58 4.72 20.68 1.00
C ASP A 58 5.32 20.99 2.38
N ALA A 59 5.68 19.95 3.14
CA ALA A 59 6.37 20.13 4.42
C ALA A 59 7.74 20.78 4.20
N LEU A 60 8.54 20.30 3.24
CA LEU A 60 9.82 20.93 2.89
C LEU A 60 9.66 22.41 2.53
N GLU A 61 8.63 22.77 1.74
CA GLU A 61 8.32 24.16 1.42
C GLU A 61 8.01 24.96 2.69
N ALA A 62 7.19 24.41 3.60
CA ALA A 62 6.86 25.06 4.86
C ALA A 62 8.10 25.32 5.72
N PHE A 63 9.02 24.37 5.83
CA PHE A 63 10.28 24.53 6.56
C PHE A 63 11.24 25.50 5.88
N THR A 64 11.32 25.48 4.54
CA THR A 64 12.15 26.41 3.77
C THR A 64 11.65 27.86 3.92
N ALA A 65 10.34 28.08 3.90
CA ALA A 65 9.76 29.41 4.08
C ALA A 65 10.09 30.04 5.45
N VAL A 66 10.48 29.25 6.45
CA VAL A 66 10.91 29.76 7.76
C VAL A 66 12.26 30.50 7.66
N THR A 67 13.15 30.10 6.76
CA THR A 67 14.47 30.73 6.61
C THR A 67 14.38 32.11 5.96
N GLU A 68 13.31 32.37 5.20
CA GLU A 68 13.02 33.66 4.58
C GLU A 68 12.31 34.65 5.51
N TYR A 69 12.06 34.27 6.77
CA TYR A 69 11.33 35.09 7.73
C TYR A 69 12.06 36.41 8.03
N GLN A 70 11.41 37.54 7.73
CA GLN A 70 11.94 38.89 7.96
C GLN A 70 11.27 39.61 9.16
N GLY A 71 10.60 38.87 10.04
CA GLY A 71 9.78 39.42 11.13
C GLY A 71 8.29 39.10 10.97
N GLY A 72 7.50 39.31 12.02
CA GLY A 72 6.07 38.96 12.07
C GLY A 72 5.73 38.03 13.23
N ASP A 73 4.65 37.26 13.09
CA ASP A 73 4.17 36.37 14.14
C ASP A 73 4.94 35.03 14.16
N LEU A 74 5.81 34.85 15.15
CA LEU A 74 6.57 33.61 15.32
C LEU A 74 5.68 32.43 15.72
N GLU A 75 4.55 32.67 16.40
CA GLU A 75 3.61 31.61 16.77
C GLU A 75 2.94 31.04 15.51
N ALA A 76 2.59 31.90 14.56
CA ALA A 76 2.09 31.47 13.25
C ALA A 76 3.12 30.63 12.47
N VAL A 77 4.40 31.02 12.51
CA VAL A 77 5.49 30.24 11.89
C VAL A 77 5.59 28.86 12.52
N TYR A 78 5.64 28.78 13.86
CA TYR A 78 5.67 27.52 14.59
C TYR A 78 4.46 26.64 14.25
N SER A 79 3.25 27.22 14.24
CA SER A 79 2.02 26.49 13.94
C SER A 79 2.06 25.86 12.54
N LYS A 80 2.55 26.61 11.54
CA LYS A 80 2.68 26.13 10.15
C LYS A 80 3.59 24.90 10.05
N ILE A 81 4.80 24.96 10.63
CA ILE A 81 5.73 23.83 10.53
C ILE A 81 5.32 22.65 11.42
N ASN A 82 4.65 22.90 12.54
CA ASN A 82 4.12 21.83 13.39
C ASN A 82 3.01 21.07 12.65
N ALA A 83 2.12 21.77 11.94
CA ALA A 83 1.11 21.13 11.11
C ALA A 83 1.75 20.28 10.00
N ALA A 84 2.74 20.82 9.28
CA ALA A 84 3.48 20.09 8.24
C ALA A 84 4.16 18.81 8.78
N TYR A 85 4.76 18.89 9.97
CA TYR A 85 5.33 17.74 10.66
C TYR A 85 4.26 16.68 11.02
N GLU A 86 3.14 17.10 11.62
CA GLU A 86 2.05 16.19 12.00
C GLU A 86 1.41 15.51 10.79
N ASP A 87 1.30 16.21 9.66
CA ASP A 87 0.76 15.64 8.44
C ASP A 87 1.74 14.66 7.78
N SER A 88 3.04 14.95 7.83
CA SER A 88 4.10 14.02 7.40
C SER A 88 4.09 12.72 8.24
N LEU A 89 3.90 12.83 9.56
CA LEU A 89 3.74 11.67 10.44
C LEU A 89 2.54 10.80 10.04
N LYS A 90 1.38 11.42 9.81
CA LYS A 90 0.17 10.70 9.41
C LYS A 90 0.35 10.05 8.04
N ALA A 91 0.98 10.74 7.08
CA ALA A 91 1.27 10.18 5.77
C ALA A 91 2.16 8.93 5.89
N ALA A 92 3.20 8.99 6.71
CA ALA A 92 4.06 7.83 6.95
C ALA A 92 3.30 6.63 7.53
N GLU A 93 2.42 6.88 8.51
CA GLU A 93 1.57 5.83 9.08
C GLU A 93 0.60 5.23 8.06
N ARG A 94 -0.01 6.05 7.19
CA ARG A 94 -0.92 5.56 6.16
C ARG A 94 -0.20 4.70 5.13
N VAL A 95 0.96 5.13 4.63
CA VAL A 95 1.80 4.33 3.71
C VAL A 95 2.12 2.97 4.34
N SER A 96 2.58 2.95 5.59
CA SER A 96 2.88 1.71 6.33
C SER A 96 1.69 0.74 6.34
N LYS A 97 0.51 1.24 6.73
CA LYS A 97 -0.74 0.45 6.75
C LYS A 97 -1.17 -0.07 5.38
N ARG A 98 -0.89 0.67 4.30
CA ARG A 98 -1.21 0.23 2.94
C ARG A 98 -0.28 -0.91 2.51
N ILE A 99 1.01 -0.82 2.82
CA ILE A 99 1.96 -1.89 2.51
C ILE A 99 1.62 -3.17 3.29
N ASP A 100 1.27 -3.06 4.58
CA ASP A 100 0.81 -4.22 5.39
C ASP A 100 -0.40 -4.93 4.75
N LYS A 101 -1.34 -4.16 4.18
CA LYS A 101 -2.51 -4.71 3.50
C LYS A 101 -2.16 -5.44 2.20
N VAL A 102 -1.19 -4.93 1.44
CA VAL A 102 -0.66 -5.60 0.24
C VAL A 102 -0.03 -6.93 0.63
N GLU A 103 0.82 -6.94 1.66
CA GLU A 103 1.49 -8.16 2.15
C GLU A 103 0.48 -9.22 2.61
N SER A 104 -0.53 -8.82 3.38
CA SER A 104 -1.57 -9.72 3.88
C SER A 104 -2.37 -10.40 2.76
N VAL A 105 -2.74 -9.65 1.70
CA VAL A 105 -3.47 -10.21 0.55
C VAL A 105 -2.56 -11.13 -0.26
N ALA A 106 -1.30 -10.74 -0.46
CA ALA A 106 -0.33 -11.56 -1.19
C ALA A 106 -0.05 -12.90 -0.50
N GLU A 107 0.13 -12.89 0.83
CA GLU A 107 0.32 -14.12 1.60
C GLU A 107 -0.88 -15.08 1.43
N ALA A 108 -2.10 -14.57 1.56
CA ALA A 108 -3.32 -15.35 1.38
C ALA A 108 -3.46 -15.90 -0.05
N LEU A 109 -3.18 -15.07 -1.06
CA LEU A 109 -3.23 -15.46 -2.47
C LEU A 109 -2.23 -16.59 -2.78
N PHE A 110 -0.98 -16.43 -2.33
CA PHE A 110 0.04 -17.42 -2.65
C PHE A 110 -0.15 -18.73 -1.88
N ALA A 111 -0.62 -18.68 -0.64
CA ALA A 111 -0.91 -19.89 0.14
C ALA A 111 -2.05 -20.70 -0.51
N GLU A 112 -3.12 -20.04 -0.94
CA GLU A 112 -4.22 -20.69 -1.67
C GLU A 112 -3.74 -21.28 -3.00
N TRP A 113 -2.99 -20.52 -3.80
CA TRP A 113 -2.47 -21.00 -5.08
C TRP A 113 -1.55 -22.22 -4.90
N GLU A 114 -0.66 -22.22 -3.89
CA GLU A 114 0.18 -23.37 -3.56
C GLU A 114 -0.64 -24.62 -3.22
N GLN A 115 -1.71 -24.46 -2.43
CA GLN A 115 -2.61 -25.57 -2.09
C GLN A 115 -3.33 -26.12 -3.32
N GLU A 116 -3.81 -25.25 -4.21
CA GLU A 116 -4.53 -25.64 -5.42
C GLU A 116 -3.64 -26.36 -6.45
N LEU A 117 -2.32 -26.18 -6.39
CA LEU A 117 -1.39 -26.96 -7.22
C LEU A 117 -1.52 -28.47 -6.97
N GLU A 118 -1.97 -28.89 -5.78
CA GLU A 118 -2.21 -30.29 -5.43
C GLU A 118 -3.43 -30.90 -6.13
N SER A 119 -4.40 -30.07 -6.50
CA SER A 119 -5.66 -30.50 -7.13
C SER A 119 -5.52 -30.79 -8.62
N TYR A 120 -4.41 -30.41 -9.26
CA TYR A 120 -4.19 -30.68 -10.67
C TYR A 120 -3.96 -32.17 -10.95
N GLN A 121 -4.78 -32.73 -11.85
CA GLN A 121 -4.57 -34.07 -12.40
C GLN A 121 -3.58 -34.08 -13.57
N SER A 122 -3.50 -32.97 -14.33
CA SER A 122 -2.57 -32.83 -15.45
C SER A 122 -1.22 -32.31 -14.98
N ALA A 123 -0.17 -33.12 -15.14
CA ALA A 123 1.19 -32.74 -14.79
C ALA A 123 1.70 -31.51 -15.57
N SER A 124 1.31 -31.37 -16.84
CA SER A 124 1.71 -30.21 -17.67
C SER A 124 1.04 -28.92 -17.17
N LEU A 125 -0.26 -28.98 -16.85
CA LEU A 125 -0.98 -27.81 -16.31
C LEU A 125 -0.46 -27.43 -14.92
N ARG A 126 -0.21 -28.41 -14.05
CA ARG A 126 0.42 -28.18 -12.74
C ARG A 126 1.77 -27.48 -12.88
N SER A 127 2.64 -28.00 -13.76
CA SER A 127 3.97 -27.43 -13.99
C SER A 127 3.91 -26.01 -14.57
N SER A 128 2.91 -25.71 -15.40
CA SER A 128 2.69 -24.36 -15.93
C SER A 128 2.23 -23.41 -14.83
N SER A 129 1.22 -23.81 -14.05
CA SER A 129 0.68 -23.01 -12.93
C SER A 129 1.74 -22.72 -11.87
N GLN A 130 2.56 -23.71 -11.52
CA GLN A 130 3.68 -23.53 -10.60
C GLN A 130 4.74 -22.56 -11.13
N ARG A 131 4.92 -22.47 -12.46
CA ARG A 131 5.83 -21.49 -13.06
C ARG A 131 5.29 -20.07 -12.91
N SER A 132 4.01 -19.87 -13.23
CA SER A 132 3.33 -18.59 -13.04
C SER A 132 3.37 -18.14 -11.58
N LEU A 133 3.09 -19.04 -10.62
CA LEU A 133 3.21 -18.73 -9.19
C LEU A 133 4.62 -18.22 -8.82
N ARG A 134 5.68 -18.89 -9.29
CA ARG A 134 7.06 -18.46 -9.02
C ARG A 134 7.37 -17.09 -9.63
N GLU A 135 6.92 -16.85 -10.86
CA GLU A 135 7.11 -15.59 -11.57
C GLU A 135 6.38 -14.44 -10.87
N THR A 136 5.11 -14.64 -10.50
CA THR A 136 4.32 -13.67 -9.75
C THR A 136 4.94 -13.38 -8.38
N ARG A 137 5.35 -14.41 -7.62
CA ARG A 137 6.00 -14.23 -6.32
C ARG A 137 7.33 -13.46 -6.44
N ALA A 138 8.11 -13.71 -7.48
CA ALA A 138 9.34 -12.96 -7.72
C ALA A 138 9.06 -11.48 -8.02
N SER A 139 8.05 -11.19 -8.86
CA SER A 139 7.63 -9.81 -9.15
C SER A 139 7.10 -9.09 -7.91
N TYR A 140 6.26 -9.77 -7.12
CA TYR A 140 5.75 -9.27 -5.85
C TYR A 140 6.87 -8.92 -4.87
N ASN A 141 7.85 -9.82 -4.69
CA ASN A 141 8.97 -9.58 -3.77
C ASN A 141 9.78 -8.34 -4.18
N GLY A 142 9.96 -8.11 -5.47
CA GLY A 142 10.62 -6.90 -5.99
C GLY A 142 9.86 -5.62 -5.64
N MET A 143 8.54 -5.63 -5.86
CA MET A 143 7.64 -4.51 -5.53
C MET A 143 7.64 -4.20 -4.04
N VAL A 144 7.35 -5.19 -3.18
CA VAL A 144 7.22 -4.96 -1.74
C VAL A 144 8.52 -4.50 -1.10
N THR A 145 9.68 -4.97 -1.61
CA THR A 145 10.99 -4.52 -1.15
C THR A 145 11.18 -3.01 -1.39
N LYS A 146 10.76 -2.51 -2.56
CA LYS A 146 10.83 -1.08 -2.86
C LYS A 146 9.82 -0.27 -2.06
N MET A 147 8.62 -0.80 -1.85
CA MET A 147 7.62 -0.17 -0.97
C MET A 147 8.15 0.02 0.45
N ARG A 148 8.73 -1.02 1.05
CA ARG A 148 9.33 -0.95 2.39
C ARG A 148 10.56 -0.05 2.44
N LYS A 149 11.31 0.06 1.34
CA LYS A 149 12.45 0.98 1.25
C LYS A 149 11.99 2.44 1.22
N ALA A 150 10.96 2.76 0.42
CA ALA A 150 10.32 4.08 0.41
C ALA A 150 9.74 4.41 1.80
N GLU A 151 9.09 3.44 2.45
CA GLU A 151 8.59 3.59 3.82
C GLU A 151 9.70 3.93 4.81
N ALA A 152 10.79 3.17 4.81
CA ALA A 152 11.91 3.39 5.71
C ALA A 152 12.57 4.76 5.51
N SER A 153 12.57 5.29 4.27
CA SER A 153 13.14 6.61 3.97
C SER A 153 12.30 7.80 4.48
N MET A 154 11.05 7.57 4.91
CA MET A 154 10.23 8.63 5.53
C MET A 154 10.71 8.98 6.95
N ALA A 155 11.22 8.00 7.70
CA ALA A 155 11.57 8.19 9.11
C ALA A 155 12.66 9.25 9.34
N PRO A 156 13.79 9.27 8.61
CA PRO A 156 14.81 10.32 8.77
C PRO A 156 14.26 11.73 8.52
N VAL A 157 13.37 11.89 7.54
CA VAL A 157 12.74 13.19 7.23
C VAL A 157 11.83 13.64 8.38
N VAL A 158 11.00 12.74 8.89
CA VAL A 158 10.10 13.02 10.02
C VAL A 158 10.88 13.38 11.28
N GLU A 159 11.98 12.69 11.56
CA GLU A 159 12.87 12.99 12.70
C GLU A 159 13.48 14.40 12.57
N LEU A 160 13.97 14.78 11.39
CA LEU A 160 14.49 16.12 11.16
C LEU A 160 13.42 17.21 11.35
N PHE A 161 12.20 16.98 10.83
CA PHE A 161 11.08 17.89 11.06
C PHE A 161 10.74 18.02 12.55
N GLN A 162 10.72 16.90 13.28
CA GLN A 162 10.46 16.88 14.72
C GLN A 162 11.47 17.74 15.49
N ASP A 163 12.76 17.60 15.18
CA ASP A 163 13.83 18.35 15.82
C ASP A 163 13.64 19.86 15.64
N GLN A 164 13.30 20.29 14.42
CA GLN A 164 13.04 21.71 14.13
C GLN A 164 11.82 22.25 14.90
N VAL A 165 10.73 21.48 14.94
CA VAL A 165 9.51 21.84 15.68
C VAL A 165 9.79 21.95 17.18
N LEU A 166 10.47 20.96 17.77
CA LEU A 166 10.84 20.98 19.18
C LEU A 166 11.77 22.13 19.52
N TYR A 167 12.75 22.40 18.66
CA TYR A 167 13.67 23.50 18.85
C TYR A 167 12.94 24.85 18.87
N LEU A 168 12.05 25.10 17.90
CA LEU A 168 11.28 26.34 17.86
C LEU A 168 10.30 26.48 19.02
N LYS A 169 9.66 25.38 19.44
CA LYS A 169 8.73 25.36 20.58
C LYS A 169 9.36 25.93 21.85
N HIS A 170 10.64 25.66 22.08
CA HIS A 170 11.35 26.08 23.28
C HIS A 170 12.12 27.38 23.12
N ASN A 171 12.37 27.82 21.88
CA ASN A 171 13.26 28.92 21.57
C ASN A 171 12.62 29.93 20.61
N LEU A 172 11.34 30.26 20.79
CA LEU A 172 10.57 31.09 19.86
C LEU A 172 11.09 32.55 19.78
N ASN A 173 12.17 32.75 19.04
CA ASN A 173 12.86 34.03 18.85
C ASN A 173 13.61 34.06 17.51
N ALA A 174 14.01 35.24 17.06
CA ALA A 174 14.68 35.44 15.77
C ALA A 174 16.03 34.69 15.64
N ARG A 175 16.71 34.41 16.75
CA ARG A 175 17.98 33.65 16.73
C ARG A 175 17.74 32.18 16.43
N ALA A 176 16.66 31.61 16.96
CA ALA A 176 16.31 30.22 16.69
C ALA A 176 15.93 30.03 15.22
N ILE A 177 15.21 30.97 14.62
CA ILE A 177 14.88 30.96 13.18
C ILE A 177 16.15 30.87 12.31
N ALA A 178 17.18 31.67 12.63
CA ALA A 178 18.45 31.62 11.90
C ALA A 178 19.22 30.29 12.06
N ALA A 179 18.99 29.55 13.16
CA ALA A 179 19.62 28.25 13.37
C ALA A 179 18.99 27.14 12.51
N LEU A 180 17.72 27.29 12.11
CA LEU A 180 17.02 26.30 11.27
C LEU A 180 17.57 26.28 9.84
N ASP A 181 18.11 27.40 9.34
CA ASP A 181 18.63 27.51 7.97
C ASP A 181 19.71 26.47 7.65
N VAL A 182 20.57 26.18 8.63
CA VAL A 182 21.62 25.14 8.50
C VAL A 182 21.01 23.73 8.41
N GLU A 183 19.91 23.48 9.11
CA GLU A 183 19.26 22.18 9.15
C GLU A 183 18.34 21.93 7.95
N VAL A 184 17.78 23.00 7.34
CA VAL A 184 16.93 22.90 6.14
C VAL A 184 17.68 22.25 4.97
N VAL A 185 18.99 22.47 4.83
CA VAL A 185 19.79 21.80 3.79
C VAL A 185 19.75 20.28 3.94
N LYS A 186 19.86 19.74 5.16
CA LYS A 186 19.79 18.29 5.41
C LYS A 186 18.39 17.76 5.11
N ILE A 187 17.35 18.53 5.47
CA ILE A 187 15.96 18.18 5.16
C ILE A 187 15.77 18.08 3.64
N GLN A 188 16.30 19.03 2.87
CA GLN A 188 16.22 19.00 1.41
C GLN A 188 16.86 17.74 0.82
N GLU A 189 18.02 17.33 1.33
CA GLU A 189 18.73 16.12 0.90
C GLU A 189 17.92 14.86 1.22
N GLU A 190 17.40 14.73 2.44
CA GLU A 190 16.60 13.57 2.85
C GLU A 190 15.25 13.49 2.11
N VAL A 191 14.57 14.63 1.89
CA VAL A 191 13.33 14.68 1.10
C VAL A 191 13.60 14.30 -0.36
N ALA A 192 14.71 14.75 -0.95
CA ALA A 192 15.08 14.36 -2.32
C ALA A 192 15.35 12.84 -2.42
N SER A 193 15.99 12.26 -1.41
CA SER A 193 16.18 10.82 -1.29
C SER A 193 14.84 10.08 -1.19
N LEU A 194 13.96 10.53 -0.30
CA LEU A 194 12.62 9.99 -0.11
C LEU A 194 11.80 10.00 -1.41
N VAL A 195 11.75 11.14 -2.11
CA VAL A 195 11.04 11.30 -3.39
C VAL A 195 11.51 10.25 -4.39
N LYS A 196 12.83 10.06 -4.50
CA LYS A 196 13.42 9.07 -5.42
C LYS A 196 13.03 7.64 -5.08
N GLU A 197 13.02 7.29 -3.79
CA GLU A 197 12.61 5.94 -3.35
C GLU A 197 11.10 5.72 -3.56
N MET A 198 10.27 6.74 -3.32
CA MET A 198 8.84 6.70 -3.61
C MET A 198 8.55 6.51 -5.10
N GLU A 199 9.21 7.27 -5.99
CA GLU A 199 9.07 7.12 -7.44
C GLU A 199 9.47 5.71 -7.91
N ALA A 200 10.59 5.19 -7.41
CA ALA A 200 11.03 3.84 -7.73
C ALA A 200 10.04 2.76 -7.26
N SER A 201 9.37 2.98 -6.13
CA SER A 201 8.32 2.10 -5.59
C SER A 201 7.04 2.17 -6.42
N ILE A 202 6.57 3.38 -6.76
CA ILE A 202 5.40 3.63 -7.61
C ILE A 202 5.59 2.97 -8.99
N ASP A 203 6.76 3.13 -9.60
CA ASP A 203 7.09 2.51 -10.89
C ASP A 203 7.03 0.99 -10.84
N GLU A 204 7.52 0.37 -9.75
CA GLU A 204 7.44 -1.10 -9.61
C GLU A 204 6.03 -1.58 -9.29
N ALA A 205 5.24 -0.80 -8.54
CA ALA A 205 3.82 -1.10 -8.32
C ALA A 205 3.05 -1.13 -9.65
N ASN A 206 3.24 -0.11 -10.49
CA ASN A 206 2.65 -0.05 -11.84
C ASN A 206 3.11 -1.22 -12.72
N ALA A 207 4.40 -1.57 -12.64
CA ALA A 207 4.95 -2.69 -13.40
C ALA A 207 4.43 -4.05 -12.89
N PHE A 208 4.22 -4.23 -11.59
CA PHE A 208 3.61 -5.42 -11.01
C PHE A 208 2.15 -5.57 -11.47
N MET A 209 1.33 -4.53 -11.36
CA MET A 209 -0.07 -4.56 -11.80
C MET A 209 -0.21 -4.86 -13.30
N SER A 210 0.73 -4.41 -14.12
CA SER A 210 0.73 -4.70 -15.56
C SER A 210 1.10 -6.16 -15.92
N ARG A 211 1.71 -6.90 -14.99
CA ARG A 211 2.16 -8.30 -15.18
C ARG A 211 1.26 -9.32 -14.48
N LEU A 212 0.37 -8.87 -13.58
CA LEU A 212 -0.51 -9.72 -12.78
C LEU A 212 -1.70 -10.23 -13.61
#